data_AF-A0A431IEC3-F1
#
_entry.id   AF-A0A431IEC3-F1
#
_cell.length_a   1.000
_cell.length_b   1.000
_cell.length_c   1.000
_cell.angle_alpha   90.00
_cell.angle_beta   90.00
_cell.angle_gamma   90.00
#
_symmetry.space_group_name_H-M   'P 1'
#
loop_
_entity.id
_entity.type
_entity.pdbx_description
1 polymer ?
#
loop_
_entity_poly.entity_id
_entity_poly.type
_entity_poly.pdbx_seq_one_letter_code
_entity_poly.pdbx_strand_id
1 'polypeptide(L)'
;MEKNSFKPSLPVAHYSKKIDDAKVFIKKRMKGEAPSLKTSFKKLNDALFEGLEWNRIITIAGLSGCLSADTIIEVNRGKRSSSRKYTIKELYEKYNLLFTGNGKWNKKIPSYIKCYKEDLNTIGKTQINAVIFSGKKEVFEITTESGKKIKATKDHKFLTHIGNKSEEHYKSLSDLHIGDLLVSRFKSKIKPKKSHYRKSITGKFFNYPNARLKIINNNVYAECLEQRAVYDAYLNGFTNIKDFLIECVNNPSNLIFSDSSMEIHHKDGNTSNNSIDNLELLSKKEHALEHLILRNNMYTIEYDKIISIESCGVEETYDIMCNAPYNNFIANGIVVHNSGKSLMLSQIKRDIVDYNKDQEFDILSFEMEMLGVDQVARDISSKVELSTKELYSAGSKLTDAQYTKISTEADKMKYYPIYIVDDVGTVEEIVSTILNFVQENQLASKGKGFVCTFDHSLLVKGAVNEDAEKQIIDKLYKTLIQLKKYFETINLKCIFIVLSQLNRDIEKSERITNPMLQYPNKNDLFASSAAYYCSDYVIVTHKPAVIEGIGVYYGPPRGSEYVYGLPVFNPKDPQQAMIYWHILKSRFSSSQILMMVDNFKHSRILEY
;
A
#
# COMPACT_ATOMS: atom_id res chain seq x y z
N MET A 1 14.90 -20.35 -57.50
CA MET A 1 15.56 -19.73 -56.33
C MET A 1 14.62 -18.69 -55.77
N GLU A 2 13.89 -19.05 -54.72
CA GLU A 2 13.02 -18.11 -54.01
C GLU A 2 13.86 -16.96 -53.45
N LYS A 3 13.41 -15.73 -53.70
CA LYS A 3 13.98 -14.53 -53.11
C LYS A 3 13.77 -14.62 -51.60
N ASN A 4 14.80 -15.06 -50.88
CA ASN A 4 14.90 -14.85 -49.44
C ASN A 4 14.73 -13.36 -49.17
N SER A 5 13.56 -12.96 -48.67
CA SER A 5 13.28 -11.62 -48.19
C SER A 5 14.10 -11.42 -46.90
N PHE A 6 15.32 -10.91 -47.05
CA PHE A 6 16.10 -10.47 -45.91
C PHE A 6 15.25 -9.47 -45.12
N LYS A 7 15.06 -9.73 -43.81
CA LYS A 7 14.45 -8.76 -42.89
C LYS A 7 15.18 -7.41 -43.03
N PRO A 8 14.49 -6.27 -42.86
CA PRO A 8 15.12 -4.96 -42.99
C PRO A 8 16.38 -4.89 -42.13
N SER A 9 17.49 -4.44 -42.74
CA SER A 9 18.79 -4.35 -42.08
C SER A 9 18.77 -3.32 -40.97
N LEU A 10 19.61 -3.51 -39.95
CA LEU A 10 19.78 -2.53 -38.88
C LEU A 10 20.33 -1.22 -39.44
N PRO A 11 19.88 -0.06 -38.94
CA PRO A 11 20.35 1.23 -39.43
C PRO A 11 21.86 1.38 -39.14
N VAL A 12 22.63 1.70 -40.18
CA VAL A 12 24.07 1.98 -40.09
C VAL A 12 24.28 3.49 -40.19
N ALA A 13 25.06 4.04 -39.26
CA ALA A 13 25.48 5.43 -39.30
C ALA A 13 27.02 5.49 -39.24
N HIS A 14 27.62 6.38 -40.04
CA HIS A 14 29.05 6.63 -39.99
C HIS A 14 29.45 7.31 -38.67
N TYR A 15 30.65 7.03 -38.16
CA TYR A 15 31.14 7.56 -36.88
C TYR A 15 31.17 9.10 -36.84
N SER A 16 31.45 9.76 -37.97
CA SER A 16 31.44 11.23 -38.08
C SER A 16 30.11 11.85 -37.67
N LYS A 17 28.97 11.26 -38.06
CA LYS A 17 27.64 11.73 -37.65
C LYS A 17 27.49 11.72 -36.14
N LYS A 18 28.03 10.69 -35.47
CA LYS A 18 28.01 10.59 -34.01
C LYS A 18 28.93 11.58 -33.31
N ILE A 19 30.04 11.98 -33.94
CA ILE A 19 30.87 13.09 -33.47
C ILE A 19 30.08 14.40 -33.52
N ASP A 20 29.36 14.65 -34.61
CA ASP A 20 28.57 15.87 -34.77
C ASP A 20 27.42 15.93 -33.76
N ASP A 21 26.68 14.82 -33.58
CA ASP A 21 25.65 14.68 -32.55
C ASP A 21 26.23 14.99 -31.14
N ALA A 22 27.43 14.47 -30.83
CA ALA A 22 28.09 14.69 -29.55
C ALA A 22 28.52 16.16 -29.35
N LYS A 23 29.07 16.81 -30.37
CA LYS A 23 29.43 18.25 -30.31
C LYS A 23 28.19 19.12 -30.03
N VAL A 24 27.07 18.83 -30.69
CA VAL A 24 25.81 19.54 -30.46
C VAL A 24 25.36 19.36 -29.01
N PHE A 25 25.39 18.13 -28.49
CA PHE A 25 25.01 17.86 -27.11
C PHE A 25 25.91 18.57 -26.09
N ILE A 26 27.23 18.54 -26.28
CA ILE A 26 28.19 19.25 -25.41
C ILE A 26 27.92 20.75 -25.41
N LYS A 27 27.67 21.35 -26.58
CA LYS A 27 27.35 22.79 -26.69
C LYS A 27 26.04 23.15 -25.98
N LYS A 28 25.00 22.31 -26.09
CA LYS A 28 23.73 22.50 -25.37
C LYS A 28 23.95 22.43 -23.85
N ARG A 29 24.74 21.46 -23.38
CA ARG A 29 25.11 21.33 -21.97
C ARG A 29 25.88 22.54 -21.46
N MET A 30 26.88 23.01 -22.20
CA MET A 30 27.66 24.21 -21.87
C MET A 30 26.77 25.45 -21.68
N LYS A 31 25.66 25.54 -22.43
CA LYS A 31 24.69 26.64 -22.34
C LYS A 31 23.56 26.42 -21.33
N GLY A 32 23.50 25.26 -20.68
CA GLY A 32 22.38 24.90 -19.79
C GLY A 32 21.07 24.52 -20.50
N GLU A 33 21.08 24.30 -21.82
CA GLU A 33 19.90 24.00 -22.64
C GLU A 33 19.51 22.50 -22.65
N ALA A 34 20.28 21.66 -21.97
CA ALA A 34 20.04 20.22 -21.84
C ALA A 34 20.18 19.73 -20.39
N PRO A 35 19.39 20.27 -19.45
CA PRO A 35 19.46 19.86 -18.05
C PRO A 35 18.94 18.42 -17.85
N SER A 36 19.46 17.76 -16.82
CA SER A 36 18.93 16.50 -16.28
C SER A 36 17.74 16.79 -15.36
N LEU A 37 16.95 15.78 -15.02
CA LEU A 37 15.86 15.93 -14.04
C LEU A 37 16.39 15.82 -12.62
N LYS A 38 16.40 16.93 -11.89
CA LYS A 38 16.81 17.00 -10.48
C LYS A 38 15.81 16.28 -9.57
N THR A 39 16.33 15.69 -8.49
CA THR A 39 15.54 15.14 -7.38
C THR A 39 15.79 15.95 -6.09
N SER A 40 15.04 15.68 -5.01
CA SER A 40 15.33 16.29 -3.70
C SER A 40 16.65 15.80 -3.08
N PHE A 41 17.17 14.66 -3.56
CA PHE A 41 18.39 14.03 -3.07
C PHE A 41 19.62 14.61 -3.77
N LYS A 42 20.34 15.51 -3.09
CA LYS A 42 21.57 16.12 -3.63
C LYS A 42 22.64 15.07 -3.95
N LYS A 43 22.85 14.12 -3.04
CA LYS A 43 23.80 13.02 -3.21
C LYS A 43 23.44 12.15 -4.43
N LEU A 44 22.14 11.91 -4.67
CA LEU A 44 21.70 11.16 -5.86
C LEU A 44 21.93 11.97 -7.14
N ASN A 45 21.61 13.26 -7.12
CA ASN A 45 21.85 14.14 -8.26
C ASN A 45 23.34 14.16 -8.63
N ASP A 46 24.22 14.34 -7.65
CA ASP A 46 25.67 14.37 -7.85
C ASP A 46 26.18 13.02 -8.40
N ALA A 47 25.66 11.91 -7.87
CA ALA A 47 26.04 10.58 -8.31
C ALA A 47 25.60 10.25 -9.76
N LEU A 48 24.46 10.82 -10.21
CA LEU A 48 23.80 10.46 -11.47
C LEU A 48 24.06 11.40 -12.65
N PHE A 49 25.12 12.24 -12.61
CA PHE A 49 25.41 13.26 -13.62
C PHE A 49 24.47 14.47 -13.52
N GLU A 50 24.42 15.04 -12.31
CA GLU A 50 23.59 16.19 -11.94
C GLU A 50 22.07 15.94 -11.97
N GLY A 51 21.60 14.71 -11.82
CA GLY A 51 20.18 14.35 -11.80
C GLY A 51 19.89 13.08 -12.61
N LEU A 52 18.62 12.79 -12.88
CA LEU A 52 18.24 11.71 -13.78
C LEU A 52 18.44 12.14 -15.23
N GLU A 53 19.40 11.53 -15.90
CA GLU A 53 19.74 11.91 -17.26
C GLU A 53 18.76 11.36 -18.30
N TRP A 54 18.45 12.18 -19.32
CA TRP A 54 17.59 11.77 -20.44
C TRP A 54 18.19 10.61 -21.24
N ASN A 55 17.31 9.83 -21.86
CA ASN A 55 17.60 8.64 -22.65
C ASN A 55 18.31 7.56 -21.82
N ARG A 56 17.74 7.24 -20.66
CA ARG A 56 18.29 6.26 -19.72
C ARG A 56 17.25 5.26 -19.26
N ILE A 57 17.71 4.04 -19.00
CA ILE A 57 16.96 3.01 -18.29
C ILE A 57 17.58 2.88 -16.90
N ILE A 58 16.78 3.04 -15.86
CA ILE A 58 17.19 3.00 -14.45
C ILE A 58 16.46 1.83 -13.79
N THR A 59 17.20 0.92 -13.18
CA THR A 59 16.61 -0.13 -12.34
C THR A 59 16.81 0.19 -10.88
N ILE A 60 15.75 0.10 -10.09
CA ILE A 60 15.78 0.22 -8.63
C ILE A 60 15.36 -1.13 -8.02
N ALA A 61 16.18 -1.73 -7.16
CA ALA A 61 15.90 -3.04 -6.56
C ALA A 61 16.01 -3.06 -5.03
N GLY A 62 15.29 -3.99 -4.37
CA GLY A 62 15.32 -4.19 -2.90
C GLY A 62 14.62 -5.48 -2.42
N LEU A 63 14.75 -5.82 -1.13
CA LEU A 63 14.22 -7.05 -0.49
C LEU A 63 12.68 -7.03 -0.29
N SER A 64 12.03 -8.22 -0.26
CA SER A 64 10.56 -8.44 -0.10
C SER A 64 10.21 -9.66 0.78
N GLY A 65 9.50 -9.42 1.89
CA GLY A 65 8.99 -10.49 2.77
C GLY A 65 7.73 -11.16 2.23
N CYS A 66 7.62 -12.50 2.35
CA CYS A 66 6.52 -13.30 1.77
C CYS A 66 6.02 -14.42 2.70
N LEU A 67 4.86 -14.99 2.39
CA LEU A 67 4.19 -16.07 3.12
C LEU A 67 4.13 -17.35 2.28
N SER A 68 4.12 -18.54 2.89
CA SER A 68 4.01 -19.81 2.14
C SER A 68 2.64 -20.03 1.51
N ALA A 69 2.59 -20.80 0.43
CA ALA A 69 1.42 -21.20 -0.36
C ALA A 69 0.24 -21.72 0.48
N ASP A 70 0.52 -22.46 1.55
CA ASP A 70 -0.46 -23.08 2.44
C ASP A 70 -1.09 -22.10 3.44
N THR A 71 -0.60 -20.86 3.49
CA THR A 71 -1.09 -19.83 4.42
C THR A 71 -2.56 -19.52 4.18
N ILE A 72 -3.37 -19.66 5.23
CA ILE A 72 -4.82 -19.46 5.23
C ILE A 72 -5.16 -17.99 5.42
N ILE A 73 -5.99 -17.48 4.50
CA ILE A 73 -6.50 -16.11 4.45
C ILE A 73 -8.03 -16.14 4.52
N GLU A 74 -8.60 -15.32 5.42
CA GLU A 74 -10.04 -15.15 5.54
C GLU A 74 -10.53 -13.97 4.70
N VAL A 75 -11.25 -14.27 3.61
CA VAL A 75 -11.75 -13.29 2.65
C VAL A 75 -13.26 -13.13 2.76
N ASN A 76 -13.71 -11.89 2.92
CA ASN A 76 -15.11 -11.48 2.81
C ASN A 76 -15.35 -10.89 1.42
N ARG A 77 -16.47 -11.22 0.77
CA ARG A 77 -16.78 -10.70 -0.57
C ARG A 77 -18.09 -9.91 -0.57
N GLY A 78 -18.04 -8.66 -1.03
CA GLY A 78 -19.19 -7.75 -1.08
C GLY A 78 -19.86 -7.59 0.29
N LYS A 79 -21.21 -7.61 0.32
CA LYS A 79 -22.03 -7.46 1.54
C LYS A 79 -22.22 -8.77 2.34
N ARG A 80 -21.45 -9.83 2.06
CA ARG A 80 -21.59 -11.09 2.79
C ARG A 80 -21.21 -10.92 4.26
N SER A 81 -22.02 -11.49 5.14
CA SER A 81 -21.80 -11.47 6.59
C SER A 81 -20.68 -12.41 7.05
N SER A 82 -20.40 -13.48 6.30
CA SER A 82 -19.37 -14.47 6.62
C SER A 82 -18.12 -14.37 5.74
N SER A 83 -16.96 -14.63 6.35
CA SER A 83 -15.69 -14.87 5.64
C SER A 83 -15.63 -16.29 5.08
N ARG A 84 -14.86 -16.48 4.02
CA ARG A 84 -14.41 -17.79 3.53
C ARG A 84 -12.91 -17.88 3.68
N LYS A 85 -12.42 -19.09 3.97
CA LYS A 85 -10.99 -19.38 4.06
C LYS A 85 -10.48 -19.87 2.70
N TYR A 86 -9.31 -19.40 2.32
CA TYR A 86 -8.55 -19.87 1.16
C TYR A 86 -7.10 -20.01 1.59
N THR A 87 -6.37 -20.97 1.02
CA THR A 87 -4.91 -20.84 1.00
C THR A 87 -4.52 -19.62 0.16
N ILE A 88 -3.38 -19.00 0.43
CA ILE A 88 -2.93 -17.81 -0.30
C ILE A 88 -2.67 -18.15 -1.77
N LYS A 89 -2.26 -19.40 -2.07
CA LYS A 89 -2.16 -19.93 -3.43
C LYS A 89 -3.52 -20.01 -4.13
N GLU A 90 -4.52 -20.63 -3.52
CA GLU A 90 -5.87 -20.68 -4.10
C GLU A 90 -6.45 -19.28 -4.28
N LEU A 91 -6.18 -18.38 -3.31
CA LEU A 91 -6.60 -16.99 -3.39
C LEU A 91 -5.92 -16.29 -4.57
N TYR A 92 -4.62 -16.48 -4.77
CA TYR A 92 -3.86 -15.97 -5.92
C TYR A 92 -4.46 -16.46 -7.24
N GLU A 93 -4.65 -17.77 -7.39
CA GLU A 93 -5.19 -18.38 -8.61
C GLU A 93 -6.60 -17.86 -8.93
N LYS A 94 -7.46 -17.75 -7.91
CA LYS A 94 -8.83 -17.23 -8.08
C LYS A 94 -8.83 -15.74 -8.37
N TYR A 95 -8.14 -14.94 -7.55
CA TYR A 95 -8.12 -13.47 -7.66
C TYR A 95 -7.55 -13.01 -9.01
N ASN A 96 -6.54 -13.72 -9.53
CA ASN A 96 -5.91 -13.45 -10.83
C ASN A 96 -6.54 -14.17 -12.03
N LEU A 97 -7.71 -14.82 -11.83
CA LEU A 97 -8.47 -15.51 -12.89
C LEU A 97 -7.72 -16.68 -13.57
N LEU A 98 -6.74 -17.26 -12.89
CA LEU A 98 -5.97 -18.41 -13.33
C LEU A 98 -6.65 -19.75 -12.97
N PHE A 99 -7.61 -19.72 -12.04
CA PHE A 99 -8.31 -20.91 -11.55
C PHE A 99 -9.28 -21.50 -12.60
N THR A 100 -9.09 -22.77 -12.96
CA THR A 100 -9.86 -23.48 -14.01
C THR A 100 -11.05 -24.30 -13.49
N GLY A 101 -11.20 -24.44 -12.16
CA GLY A 101 -12.30 -25.20 -11.54
C GLY A 101 -13.60 -24.41 -11.30
N ASN A 102 -14.53 -25.03 -10.55
CA ASN A 102 -15.81 -24.40 -10.20
C ASN A 102 -15.66 -23.20 -9.25
N GLY A 103 -16.41 -22.12 -9.52
CA GLY A 103 -16.42 -20.91 -8.70
C GLY A 103 -15.43 -19.82 -9.15
N LYS A 104 -15.65 -19.30 -10.37
CA LYS A 104 -14.88 -18.18 -10.94
C LYS A 104 -14.94 -16.93 -10.06
N TRP A 105 -13.81 -16.23 -9.95
CA TRP A 105 -13.74 -15.00 -9.17
C TRP A 105 -14.27 -13.81 -9.98
N ASN A 106 -15.40 -13.25 -9.57
CA ASN A 106 -15.90 -12.03 -10.20
C ASN A 106 -15.22 -10.78 -9.63
N LYS A 107 -14.25 -10.18 -10.34
CA LYS A 107 -13.53 -8.97 -9.89
C LYS A 107 -14.44 -7.75 -9.63
N LYS A 108 -15.66 -7.70 -10.19
CA LYS A 108 -16.61 -6.60 -9.93
C LYS A 108 -17.11 -6.56 -8.47
N ILE A 109 -16.94 -7.66 -7.72
CA ILE A 109 -17.33 -7.72 -6.31
C ILE A 109 -16.07 -7.52 -5.46
N PRO A 110 -15.96 -6.41 -4.70
CA PRO A 110 -14.80 -6.13 -3.88
C PRO A 110 -14.58 -7.22 -2.83
N SER A 111 -13.31 -7.52 -2.57
CA SER A 111 -12.88 -8.57 -1.65
C SER A 111 -12.10 -7.94 -0.51
N TYR A 112 -12.47 -8.29 0.72
CA TYR A 112 -11.94 -7.72 1.94
C TYR A 112 -11.28 -8.79 2.80
N ILE A 113 -10.22 -8.43 3.49
CA ILE A 113 -9.51 -9.28 4.45
C ILE A 113 -9.49 -8.59 5.81
N LYS A 114 -9.33 -9.41 6.85
CA LYS A 114 -9.17 -8.87 8.19
C LYS A 114 -7.77 -8.24 8.32
N CYS A 115 -7.72 -7.07 8.94
CA CYS A 115 -6.49 -6.35 9.24
C CYS A 115 -6.55 -5.83 10.67
N TYR A 116 -5.38 -5.53 11.21
CA TYR A 116 -5.25 -4.83 12.47
C TYR A 116 -5.33 -3.32 12.26
N LYS A 117 -6.27 -2.69 12.97
CA LYS A 117 -6.48 -1.25 12.99
C LYS A 117 -5.80 -0.69 14.23
N GLU A 118 -4.51 -0.36 14.07
CA GLU A 118 -3.63 0.19 15.11
C GLU A 118 -4.23 1.41 15.83
N ASP A 119 -5.04 2.20 15.13
CA ASP A 119 -5.70 3.40 15.64
C ASP A 119 -6.89 3.12 16.58
N LEU A 120 -7.58 2.01 16.36
CA LEU A 120 -8.71 1.57 17.15
C LEU A 120 -8.33 0.45 18.12
N ASN A 121 -7.06 0.03 18.11
CA ASN A 121 -6.56 -1.12 18.85
C ASN A 121 -7.48 -2.35 18.68
N THR A 122 -7.97 -2.58 17.45
CA THR A 122 -9.01 -3.57 17.14
C THR A 122 -8.82 -4.21 15.77
N ILE A 123 -9.61 -5.24 15.47
CA ILE A 123 -9.62 -5.88 14.15
C ILE A 123 -10.69 -5.28 13.27
N GLY A 124 -10.26 -4.80 12.11
CA GLY A 124 -11.13 -4.31 11.06
C GLY A 124 -11.07 -5.17 9.80
N LYS A 125 -11.59 -4.61 8.71
CA LYS A 125 -11.43 -5.14 7.36
C LYS A 125 -10.78 -4.08 6.49
N THR A 126 -9.88 -4.51 5.61
CA THR A 126 -9.31 -3.71 4.52
C THR A 126 -9.58 -4.44 3.19
N GLN A 127 -9.61 -3.71 2.09
CA GLN A 127 -9.81 -4.29 0.77
C GLN A 127 -8.51 -4.93 0.26
N ILE A 128 -8.62 -6.07 -0.44
CA ILE A 128 -7.51 -6.68 -1.18
C ILE A 128 -7.34 -5.89 -2.47
N ASN A 129 -6.14 -5.40 -2.72
CA ASN A 129 -5.77 -4.75 -3.98
C ASN A 129 -5.11 -5.76 -4.93
N ALA A 130 -4.13 -6.51 -4.42
CA ALA A 130 -3.41 -7.52 -5.20
C ALA A 130 -3.10 -8.77 -4.35
N VAL A 131 -2.96 -9.90 -5.03
CA VAL A 131 -2.44 -11.16 -4.46
C VAL A 131 -1.35 -11.63 -5.43
N ILE A 132 -0.13 -11.80 -4.93
CA ILE A 132 1.08 -11.88 -5.75
C ILE A 132 1.78 -13.21 -5.48
N PHE A 133 2.21 -13.91 -6.53
CA PHE A 133 3.15 -15.02 -6.41
C PHE A 133 4.58 -14.47 -6.40
N SER A 134 5.35 -14.84 -5.39
CA SER A 134 6.69 -14.31 -5.13
C SER A 134 7.81 -15.34 -5.36
N GLY A 135 7.49 -16.43 -6.06
CA GLY A 135 8.44 -17.51 -6.38
C GLY A 135 8.64 -18.51 -5.25
N LYS A 136 9.61 -19.42 -5.46
CA LYS A 136 10.03 -20.42 -4.47
C LYS A 136 11.13 -19.86 -3.57
N LYS A 137 10.90 -19.94 -2.27
CA LYS A 137 11.60 -19.17 -1.24
C LYS A 137 11.76 -20.07 0.00
N GLU A 138 12.95 -20.11 0.61
CA GLU A 138 13.12 -20.68 1.95
C GLU A 138 12.15 -20.02 2.96
N VAL A 139 11.45 -20.85 3.74
CA VAL A 139 10.46 -20.43 4.73
C VAL A 139 10.72 -21.10 6.08
N PHE A 140 10.27 -20.43 7.13
CA PHE A 140 10.37 -20.87 8.51
C PHE A 140 8.97 -20.92 9.10
N GLU A 141 8.64 -22.02 9.78
CA GLU A 141 7.37 -22.18 10.50
C GLU A 141 7.52 -21.62 11.91
N ILE A 142 6.72 -20.61 12.24
CA ILE A 142 6.50 -20.18 13.61
C ILE A 142 5.34 -21.01 14.16
N THR A 143 5.54 -21.67 15.29
CA THR A 143 4.45 -22.26 16.09
C THR A 143 4.26 -21.46 17.37
N THR A 144 3.01 -21.10 17.68
CA THR A 144 2.65 -20.40 18.93
C THR A 144 2.02 -21.34 19.96
N GLU A 145 1.97 -20.91 21.22
CA GLU A 145 1.40 -21.66 22.35
C GLU A 145 -0.10 -22.00 22.15
N SER A 146 -0.85 -21.17 21.41
CA SER A 146 -2.22 -21.51 21.00
C SER A 146 -2.34 -22.65 19.99
N GLY A 147 -1.22 -23.11 19.43
CA GLY A 147 -1.17 -24.09 18.35
C GLY A 147 -1.30 -23.49 16.95
N LYS A 148 -1.22 -22.16 16.79
CA LYS A 148 -1.18 -21.55 15.46
C LYS A 148 0.19 -21.74 14.83
N LYS A 149 0.17 -21.94 13.52
CA LYS A 149 1.35 -22.13 12.69
C LYS A 149 1.32 -21.17 11.52
N ILE A 150 2.43 -20.53 11.21
CA ILE A 150 2.56 -19.75 9.98
C ILE A 150 3.96 -19.92 9.41
N LYS A 151 4.02 -20.17 8.11
CA LYS A 151 5.26 -20.25 7.36
C LYS A 151 5.49 -18.95 6.61
N ALA A 152 6.61 -18.31 6.89
CA ALA A 152 6.98 -17.07 6.24
C ALA A 152 8.48 -17.02 5.96
N THR A 153 8.86 -16.08 5.12
CA THR A 153 10.27 -15.78 4.88
C THR A 153 10.81 -14.99 6.08
N LYS A 154 12.11 -15.07 6.35
CA LYS A 154 12.76 -14.44 7.52
C LYS A 154 12.45 -12.94 7.64
N ASP A 155 12.41 -12.29 6.50
CA ASP A 155 12.16 -10.87 6.28
C ASP A 155 10.67 -10.47 6.38
N HIS A 156 9.74 -11.44 6.46
CA HIS A 156 8.33 -11.16 6.64
C HIS A 156 8.05 -10.65 8.05
N LYS A 157 7.27 -9.59 8.18
CA LYS A 157 7.09 -8.87 9.44
C LYS A 157 5.80 -9.26 10.14
N PHE A 158 5.90 -9.42 11.46
CA PHE A 158 4.85 -9.82 12.39
C PHE A 158 4.65 -8.73 13.43
N LEU A 159 3.39 -8.46 13.79
CA LEU A 159 3.10 -7.52 14.87
C LEU A 159 3.39 -8.15 16.24
N THR A 160 4.22 -7.47 17.03
CA THR A 160 4.66 -7.94 18.35
C THR A 160 4.35 -6.97 19.47
N HIS A 161 4.28 -7.51 20.70
CA HIS A 161 4.16 -6.72 21.93
C HIS A 161 5.48 -6.67 22.70
N ILE A 162 5.90 -5.47 23.09
CA ILE A 162 7.00 -5.28 24.04
C ILE A 162 6.40 -4.91 25.39
N GLY A 163 6.68 -5.70 26.43
CA GLY A 163 6.12 -5.49 27.77
C GLY A 163 6.36 -4.07 28.35
N ASN A 164 5.45 -3.66 29.23
CA ASN A 164 5.36 -2.39 30.00
C ASN A 164 5.56 -1.06 29.25
N LYS A 165 5.83 -1.06 27.94
CA LYS A 165 5.77 0.12 27.08
C LYS A 165 4.60 -0.07 26.11
N SER A 166 3.74 0.93 26.09
CA SER A 166 2.48 0.99 25.33
C SER A 166 2.67 1.15 23.82
N GLU A 167 3.68 0.52 23.22
CA GLU A 167 3.95 0.61 21.78
C GLU A 167 4.15 -0.78 21.16
N GLU A 168 3.24 -1.15 20.27
CA GLU A 168 3.34 -2.36 19.44
C GLU A 168 4.25 -2.07 18.24
N HIS A 169 5.19 -2.98 17.96
CA HIS A 169 6.14 -2.84 16.85
C HIS A 169 6.15 -4.09 15.98
N TYR A 170 6.29 -3.91 14.67
CA TYR A 170 6.50 -5.01 13.74
C TYR A 170 7.95 -5.50 13.79
N LYS A 171 8.15 -6.77 14.12
CA LYS A 171 9.44 -7.47 14.03
C LYS A 171 9.46 -8.38 12.81
N SER A 172 10.59 -8.53 12.13
CA SER A 172 10.73 -9.58 11.12
C SER A 172 10.69 -10.96 11.78
N LEU A 173 10.33 -12.03 11.07
CA LEU A 173 10.41 -13.40 11.59
C LEU A 173 11.79 -13.70 12.17
N SER A 174 12.80 -13.13 11.53
CA SER A 174 14.20 -13.23 11.87
C SER A 174 14.54 -12.60 13.24
N ASP A 175 13.82 -11.56 13.65
CA ASP A 175 14.00 -10.91 14.95
C ASP A 175 13.12 -11.53 16.05
N LEU A 176 12.30 -12.54 15.71
CA LEU A 176 11.45 -13.24 16.66
C LEU A 176 12.24 -14.33 17.37
N HIS A 177 12.08 -14.36 18.68
CA HIS A 177 12.67 -15.39 19.53
C HIS A 177 11.58 -16.25 20.15
N ILE A 178 11.93 -17.49 20.54
CA ILE A 178 11.03 -18.30 21.38
C ILE A 178 10.73 -17.50 22.64
N GLY A 179 9.44 -17.30 22.89
CA GLY A 179 8.95 -16.47 23.98
C GLY A 179 8.47 -15.07 23.60
N ASP A 180 8.78 -14.59 22.40
CA ASP A 180 8.17 -13.35 21.88
C ASP A 180 6.65 -13.51 21.73
N LEU A 181 5.95 -12.40 21.86
CA LEU A 181 4.49 -12.32 21.88
C LEU A 181 3.97 -11.79 20.55
N LEU A 182 3.30 -12.64 19.76
CA LEU A 182 2.65 -12.26 18.51
C LEU A 182 1.20 -11.86 18.74
N VAL A 183 0.73 -10.86 18.02
CA VAL A 183 -0.70 -10.56 17.97
C VAL A 183 -1.41 -11.65 17.16
N SER A 184 -2.23 -12.46 17.85
CA SER A 184 -2.87 -13.61 17.21
C SER A 184 -4.33 -13.80 17.60
N ARG A 185 -4.73 -13.66 18.87
CA ARG A 185 -6.09 -14.03 19.32
C ARG A 185 -7.00 -12.82 19.40
N PHE A 186 -8.26 -13.03 19.01
CA PHE A 186 -9.28 -11.98 18.95
C PHE A 186 -10.52 -12.47 19.69
N LYS A 187 -10.68 -12.08 20.95
CA LYS A 187 -11.89 -12.42 21.71
C LYS A 187 -12.95 -11.34 21.50
N SER A 188 -14.13 -11.77 21.06
CA SER A 188 -15.33 -10.96 21.20
C SER A 188 -15.59 -10.74 22.69
N LYS A 189 -15.56 -9.50 23.18
CA LYS A 189 -15.92 -9.13 24.56
C LYS A 189 -17.36 -9.51 24.92
N ILE A 190 -18.20 -9.84 23.93
CA ILE A 190 -19.64 -10.04 24.11
C ILE A 190 -20.04 -11.41 23.51
N LYS A 191 -20.56 -12.32 24.34
CA LYS A 191 -21.49 -13.37 23.86
C LYS A 191 -22.65 -12.62 23.22
N PRO A 192 -23.10 -12.93 21.98
CA PRO A 192 -24.16 -12.16 21.32
C PRO A 192 -25.35 -12.04 22.27
N LYS A 193 -25.53 -10.87 22.89
CA LYS A 193 -26.73 -10.62 23.70
C LYS A 193 -27.88 -10.69 22.71
N LYS A 194 -28.88 -11.53 23.01
CA LYS A 194 -30.16 -11.50 22.29
C LYS A 194 -30.56 -10.02 22.18
N SER A 195 -30.92 -9.57 20.98
CA SER A 195 -31.48 -8.23 20.77
C SER A 195 -32.44 -7.93 21.91
N HIS A 196 -32.11 -6.98 22.78
CA HIS A 196 -33.03 -6.57 23.82
C HIS A 196 -34.30 -6.05 23.13
N TYR A 197 -35.46 -6.50 23.59
CA TYR A 197 -36.74 -6.08 23.06
C TYR A 197 -36.86 -4.57 23.25
N ARG A 198 -36.94 -3.80 22.15
CA ARG A 198 -37.26 -2.38 22.22
C ARG A 198 -38.73 -2.28 22.62
N LYS A 199 -39.00 -1.68 23.78
CA LYS A 199 -40.35 -1.56 24.31
C LYS A 199 -41.16 -0.62 23.40
N SER A 200 -42.28 -1.12 22.90
CA SER A 200 -43.24 -0.32 22.14
C SER A 200 -44.42 0.05 23.02
N ILE A 201 -44.97 1.24 22.79
CA ILE A 201 -46.22 1.68 23.38
C ILE A 201 -47.30 1.44 22.32
N THR A 202 -48.43 0.84 22.72
CA THR A 202 -49.59 0.64 21.84
C THR A 202 -50.81 1.31 22.46
N GLY A 203 -51.59 2.05 21.68
CA GLY A 203 -52.77 2.77 22.17
C GLY A 203 -53.56 3.46 21.06
N LYS A 204 -54.48 4.36 21.45
CA LYS A 204 -55.35 5.10 20.53
C LYS A 204 -54.84 6.51 20.23
N PHE A 205 -53.55 6.65 19.91
CA PHE A 205 -52.89 7.92 19.57
C PHE A 205 -52.62 8.04 18.07
N PHE A 206 -53.67 7.93 17.24
CA PHE A 206 -53.54 7.84 15.78
C PHE A 206 -52.95 9.09 15.11
N ASN A 207 -53.02 10.24 15.78
CA ASN A 207 -52.50 11.51 15.29
C ASN A 207 -51.00 11.69 15.59
N TYR A 208 -50.35 10.72 16.26
CA TYR A 208 -48.92 10.77 16.52
C TYR A 208 -48.13 10.41 15.24
N PRO A 209 -47.39 11.33 14.60
CA PRO A 209 -46.83 11.12 13.26
C PRO A 209 -45.82 9.97 13.17
N ASN A 210 -45.14 9.67 14.28
CA ASN A 210 -44.11 8.64 14.38
C ASN A 210 -44.67 7.26 14.79
N ALA A 211 -46.00 7.10 14.85
CA ALA A 211 -46.65 5.81 15.11
C ALA A 211 -46.97 5.05 13.82
N ARG A 212 -46.90 3.72 13.88
CA ARG A 212 -47.41 2.83 12.84
C ARG A 212 -48.73 2.21 13.27
N LEU A 213 -49.58 1.87 12.30
CA LEU A 213 -50.82 1.13 12.57
C LEU A 213 -50.50 -0.34 12.86
N LYS A 214 -51.16 -0.89 13.88
CA LYS A 214 -51.05 -2.28 14.31
C LYS A 214 -52.43 -2.85 14.55
N ILE A 215 -52.71 -4.02 13.95
CA ILE A 215 -53.99 -4.71 14.11
C ILE A 215 -53.84 -5.79 15.19
N ILE A 216 -54.70 -5.76 16.20
CA ILE A 216 -54.75 -6.77 17.28
C ILE A 216 -56.21 -7.17 17.43
N ASN A 217 -56.53 -8.46 17.23
CA ASN A 217 -57.89 -9.00 17.35
C ASN A 217 -58.94 -8.15 16.58
N ASN A 218 -58.69 -7.88 15.30
CA ASN A 218 -59.50 -7.03 14.40
C ASN A 218 -59.67 -5.54 14.81
N ASN A 219 -58.98 -5.08 15.86
CA ASN A 219 -58.97 -3.68 16.24
C ASN A 219 -57.66 -2.99 15.80
N VAL A 220 -57.77 -1.75 15.33
CA VAL A 220 -56.63 -0.94 14.88
C VAL A 220 -56.11 -0.10 16.06
N TYR A 221 -54.80 -0.15 16.28
CA TYR A 221 -54.08 0.64 17.28
C TYR A 221 -52.90 1.37 16.64
N ALA A 222 -52.47 2.46 17.26
CA ALA A 222 -51.20 3.11 16.96
C ALA A 222 -50.10 2.49 17.84
N GLU A 223 -48.94 2.17 17.24
CA GLU A 223 -47.77 1.66 17.95
C GLU A 223 -46.55 2.54 17.63
N CYS A 224 -45.82 2.95 18.67
CA CYS A 224 -44.54 3.65 18.53
C CYS A 224 -43.50 3.05 19.48
N LEU A 225 -42.22 3.36 19.24
CA LEU A 225 -41.15 2.98 20.15
C LEU A 225 -41.13 3.93 21.35
N GLU A 226 -41.05 3.38 22.57
CA GLU A 226 -41.13 4.14 23.81
C GLU A 226 -40.07 5.25 23.88
N GLN A 227 -38.83 4.98 23.47
CA GLN A 227 -37.76 6.00 23.47
C GLN A 227 -38.07 7.21 22.58
N ARG A 228 -38.80 7.02 21.47
CA ARG A 228 -39.15 8.12 20.58
C ARG A 228 -40.30 8.95 21.16
N ALA A 229 -41.29 8.29 21.77
CA ALA A 229 -42.35 8.97 22.50
C ALA A 229 -41.80 9.77 23.69
N VAL A 230 -40.80 9.25 24.41
CA VAL A 230 -40.10 9.99 25.48
C VAL A 230 -39.38 11.22 24.94
N TYR A 231 -38.65 11.08 23.84
CA TYR A 231 -37.93 12.19 23.24
C TYR A 231 -38.89 13.29 22.76
N ASP A 232 -39.98 12.91 22.08
CA ASP A 232 -40.98 13.87 21.60
C ASP A 232 -41.75 14.52 22.76
N ALA A 233 -42.04 13.79 23.84
CA ALA A 233 -42.64 14.35 25.05
C ALA A 233 -41.73 15.45 25.66
N TYR A 234 -40.42 15.19 25.72
CA TYR A 234 -39.44 16.16 26.21
C TYR A 234 -39.37 17.43 25.34
N LEU A 235 -39.42 17.30 24.00
CA LEU A 235 -39.45 18.46 23.09
C LEU A 235 -40.64 19.40 23.36
N ASN A 236 -41.71 18.87 23.94
CA ASN A 236 -42.93 19.61 24.26
C ASN A 236 -43.07 19.94 25.76
N GLY A 237 -42.02 19.72 26.56
CA GLY A 237 -42.02 20.04 28.00
C GLY A 237 -42.81 19.06 28.88
N PHE A 238 -43.19 17.89 28.38
CA PHE A 238 -43.88 16.88 29.18
C PHE A 238 -42.89 15.98 29.91
N THR A 239 -43.10 15.80 31.21
CA THR A 239 -42.34 14.84 32.05
C THR A 239 -43.01 13.46 32.09
N ASN A 240 -44.28 13.36 31.71
CA ASN A 240 -45.08 12.14 31.68
C ASN A 240 -45.55 11.82 30.25
N ILE A 241 -45.14 10.66 29.75
CA ILE A 241 -45.44 10.19 28.38
C ILE A 241 -46.96 10.06 28.15
N LYS A 242 -47.74 9.67 29.17
CA LYS A 242 -49.18 9.48 29.02
C LYS A 242 -49.89 10.79 28.69
N ASP A 243 -49.49 11.87 29.35
CA ASP A 243 -50.09 13.20 29.17
C ASP A 243 -49.77 13.73 27.77
N PHE A 244 -48.53 13.52 27.31
CA PHE A 244 -48.13 13.82 25.93
C PHE A 244 -48.94 13.02 24.89
N LEU A 245 -49.15 11.72 25.10
CA LEU A 245 -49.91 10.88 24.16
C LEU A 245 -51.40 11.25 24.12
N ILE A 246 -51.97 11.73 25.24
CA ILE A 246 -53.33 12.29 25.27
C ILE A 246 -53.37 13.60 24.47
N GLU A 247 -52.38 14.47 24.65
CA GLU A 247 -52.31 15.73 23.91
C GLU A 247 -52.13 15.52 22.40
N CYS A 248 -51.40 14.48 22.00
CA CYS A 248 -51.30 14.08 20.59
C CYS A 248 -52.68 13.76 19.98
N VAL A 249 -53.62 13.23 20.76
CA VAL A 249 -54.99 12.95 20.29
C VAL A 249 -55.80 14.24 20.21
N ASN A 250 -55.70 15.10 21.21
CA ASN A 250 -56.57 16.25 21.38
C ASN A 250 -56.14 17.47 20.54
N ASN A 251 -54.86 17.84 20.56
CA ASN A 251 -54.34 19.05 19.90
C ASN A 251 -52.96 18.81 19.22
N PRO A 252 -52.85 17.90 18.25
CA PRO A 252 -51.58 17.55 17.63
C PRO A 252 -50.86 18.72 16.93
N SER A 253 -51.61 19.72 16.45
CA SER A 253 -51.05 20.86 15.70
C SER A 253 -50.15 21.77 16.52
N ASN A 254 -50.23 21.72 17.85
CA ASN A 254 -49.43 22.55 18.77
C ASN A 254 -48.17 21.83 19.27
N LEU A 255 -47.92 20.60 18.80
CA LEU A 255 -46.82 19.76 19.26
C LEU A 255 -45.68 19.71 18.24
N ILE A 256 -44.46 19.66 18.76
CA ILE A 256 -43.22 19.48 18.00
C ILE A 256 -42.85 18.01 18.01
N PHE A 257 -42.57 17.43 16.84
CA PHE A 257 -42.19 16.02 16.72
C PHE A 257 -40.78 15.88 16.15
N SER A 258 -40.04 14.89 16.65
CA SER A 258 -38.75 14.52 16.06
C SER A 258 -38.91 14.01 14.63
N ASP A 259 -37.91 14.31 13.80
CA ASP A 259 -37.90 13.89 12.39
C ASP A 259 -38.00 12.36 12.28
N SER A 260 -39.05 11.90 11.59
CA SER A 260 -39.33 10.49 11.31
C SER A 260 -38.22 9.79 10.50
N SER A 261 -37.40 10.56 9.76
CA SER A 261 -36.29 10.05 8.95
C SER A 261 -35.01 9.75 9.74
N MET A 262 -34.88 10.33 10.93
CA MET A 262 -33.76 10.18 11.86
C MET A 262 -34.01 9.03 12.87
N GLU A 263 -33.02 8.64 13.67
CA GLU A 263 -33.10 7.55 14.65
C GLU A 263 -32.74 8.04 16.06
N ILE A 264 -33.44 7.54 17.08
CA ILE A 264 -33.11 7.81 18.48
C ILE A 264 -32.06 6.79 18.95
N HIS A 265 -30.90 7.30 19.34
CA HIS A 265 -29.76 6.55 19.86
C HIS A 265 -29.76 6.53 21.40
N HIS A 266 -29.33 5.41 21.99
CA HIS A 266 -29.05 5.29 23.42
C HIS A 266 -27.54 5.39 23.63
N LYS A 267 -27.06 6.46 24.26
CA LYS A 267 -25.61 6.74 24.41
C LYS A 267 -24.86 5.64 25.16
N ASP A 268 -25.51 5.01 26.13
CA ASP A 268 -24.96 3.89 26.92
C ASP A 268 -25.11 2.50 26.24
N GLY A 269 -25.75 2.44 25.07
CA GLY A 269 -26.06 1.20 24.35
C GLY A 269 -27.15 0.33 25.00
N ASN A 270 -27.78 0.78 26.08
CA ASN A 270 -28.86 0.07 26.77
C ASN A 270 -30.24 0.56 26.29
N THR A 271 -30.90 -0.24 25.45
CA THR A 271 -32.19 0.10 24.84
C THR A 271 -33.37 0.21 25.81
N SER A 272 -33.17 -0.11 27.10
CA SER A 272 -34.18 0.06 28.15
C SER A 272 -33.98 1.33 28.98
N ASN A 273 -32.84 2.02 28.84
CA ASN A 273 -32.56 3.27 29.55
C ASN A 273 -33.08 4.47 28.74
N ASN A 274 -34.36 4.77 28.87
CA ASN A 274 -34.99 5.89 28.17
C ASN A 274 -34.89 7.23 28.93
N SER A 275 -33.91 7.41 29.82
CA SER A 275 -33.64 8.73 30.38
C SER A 275 -33.27 9.70 29.27
N ILE A 276 -33.83 10.91 29.28
CA ILE A 276 -33.62 11.89 28.21
C ILE A 276 -32.13 12.22 28.00
N ASP A 277 -31.34 12.29 29.07
CA ASP A 277 -29.90 12.56 29.00
C ASP A 277 -29.13 11.46 28.25
N ASN A 278 -29.70 10.24 28.20
CA ASN A 278 -29.17 9.07 27.50
C ASN A 278 -29.69 8.95 26.05
N LEU A 279 -30.63 9.79 25.63
CA LEU A 279 -31.20 9.76 24.27
C LEU A 279 -30.59 10.85 23.40
N GLU A 280 -30.41 10.52 22.11
CA GLU A 280 -29.91 11.47 21.11
C GLU A 280 -30.53 11.19 19.75
N LEU A 281 -30.94 12.24 19.03
CA LEU A 281 -31.50 12.12 17.69
C LEU A 281 -30.39 12.24 16.65
N LEU A 282 -30.14 11.15 15.90
CA LEU A 282 -29.07 11.04 14.92
C LEU A 282 -29.60 10.70 13.54
N SER A 283 -28.91 11.10 12.47
CA SER A 283 -29.22 10.58 11.14
C SER A 283 -28.94 9.06 11.08
N LYS A 284 -29.55 8.34 10.13
CA LYS A 284 -29.27 6.91 9.93
C LYS A 284 -27.77 6.61 9.75
N LYS A 285 -27.03 7.53 9.13
CA LYS A 285 -25.59 7.39 8.90
C LYS A 285 -24.78 7.57 10.19
N GLU A 286 -25.12 8.58 10.99
CA GLU A 286 -24.47 8.84 12.30
C GLU A 286 -24.83 7.75 13.32
N HIS A 287 -26.10 7.35 13.39
CA HIS A 287 -26.54 6.25 14.24
C HIS A 287 -25.82 4.94 13.89
N ALA A 288 -25.66 4.63 12.59
CA ALA A 288 -24.87 3.48 12.16
C ALA A 288 -23.38 3.61 12.51
N LEU A 289 -22.81 4.82 12.47
CA LEU A 289 -21.43 5.11 12.85
C LEU A 289 -21.22 4.95 14.36
N GLU A 290 -22.13 5.45 15.20
CA GLU A 290 -22.11 5.26 16.65
C GLU A 290 -22.22 3.78 17.03
N HIS A 291 -23.13 3.03 16.38
CA HIS A 291 -23.16 1.56 16.54
C HIS A 291 -21.87 0.89 16.06
N LEU A 292 -21.17 1.45 15.07
CA LEU A 292 -19.89 0.94 14.59
C LEU A 292 -18.76 1.24 15.60
N ILE A 293 -18.75 2.42 16.23
CA ILE A 293 -17.81 2.80 17.29
C ILE A 293 -18.04 1.94 18.55
N LEU A 294 -19.29 1.82 18.99
CA LEU A 294 -19.70 0.94 20.11
C LEU A 294 -19.36 -0.54 19.82
N ARG A 295 -19.49 -0.99 18.56
CA ARG A 295 -19.08 -2.34 18.12
C ARG A 295 -17.57 -2.49 17.91
N ASN A 296 -16.83 -1.43 17.58
CA ASN A 296 -15.39 -1.52 17.37
C ASN A 296 -14.61 -1.81 18.67
N ASN A 297 -15.22 -1.54 19.82
CA ASN A 297 -14.77 -2.01 21.13
C ASN A 297 -14.99 -3.52 21.39
N MET A 298 -15.46 -4.31 20.41
CA MET A 298 -15.81 -5.72 20.61
C MET A 298 -14.63 -6.70 20.59
N TYR A 299 -13.49 -6.41 19.97
CA TYR A 299 -12.36 -7.36 19.93
C TYR A 299 -11.25 -6.89 20.87
N THR A 300 -10.83 -7.77 21.77
CA THR A 300 -9.56 -7.61 22.49
C THR A 300 -8.47 -8.31 21.72
N ILE A 301 -7.35 -7.63 21.56
CA ILE A 301 -6.11 -8.21 21.06
C ILE A 301 -5.53 -9.05 22.17
N GLU A 302 -5.28 -10.32 21.88
CA GLU A 302 -4.55 -11.21 22.75
C GLU A 302 -3.24 -11.60 22.08
N TYR A 303 -2.20 -11.57 22.89
CA TYR A 303 -0.87 -11.98 22.51
C TYR A 303 -0.70 -13.49 22.66
N ASP A 304 0.15 -14.04 21.81
CA ASP A 304 0.35 -15.47 21.70
C ASP A 304 1.83 -15.75 21.61
N LYS A 305 2.33 -16.49 22.60
CA LYS A 305 3.75 -16.73 22.79
C LYS A 305 4.28 -17.67 21.73
N ILE A 306 5.40 -17.35 21.12
CA ILE A 306 6.10 -18.25 20.21
C ILE A 306 6.73 -19.38 21.01
N ILE A 307 6.50 -20.63 20.59
CA ILE A 307 7.07 -21.84 21.22
C ILE A 307 8.10 -22.53 20.34
N SER A 308 8.02 -22.39 19.02
CA SER A 308 9.06 -22.87 18.10
C SER A 308 9.15 -22.01 16.84
N ILE A 309 10.35 -21.98 16.26
CA ILE A 309 10.65 -21.43 14.95
C ILE A 309 11.56 -22.45 14.25
N GLU A 310 11.08 -23.06 13.16
CA GLU A 310 11.76 -24.18 12.50
C GLU A 310 11.92 -23.91 10.99
N SER A 311 13.08 -24.20 10.41
CA SER A 311 13.26 -24.12 8.94
C SER A 311 12.45 -25.23 8.26
N CYS A 312 11.67 -24.89 7.24
CA CYS A 312 10.89 -25.83 6.44
C CYS A 312 11.44 -26.03 5.03
N GLY A 313 12.63 -25.48 4.73
CA GLY A 313 13.20 -25.51 3.40
C GLY A 313 12.47 -24.60 2.41
N VAL A 314 12.57 -24.90 1.12
CA VAL A 314 12.11 -24.03 0.03
C VAL A 314 10.68 -24.36 -0.39
N GLU A 315 9.76 -23.42 -0.24
CA GLU A 315 8.35 -23.55 -0.60
C GLU A 315 7.91 -22.42 -1.57
N GLU A 316 6.78 -22.61 -2.27
CA GLU A 316 6.14 -21.52 -3.04
C GLU A 316 5.64 -20.44 -2.08
N THR A 317 5.87 -19.17 -2.40
CA THR A 317 5.49 -18.05 -1.53
C THR A 317 4.75 -16.95 -2.26
N TYR A 318 3.98 -16.20 -1.49
CA TYR A 318 3.01 -15.23 -1.97
C TYR A 318 3.01 -14.00 -1.06
N ASP A 319 2.46 -12.90 -1.55
CA ASP A 319 2.21 -11.69 -0.77
C ASP A 319 0.81 -11.14 -1.07
N ILE A 320 0.25 -10.35 -0.14
CA ILE A 320 -1.05 -9.69 -0.30
C ILE A 320 -0.90 -8.20 -0.08
N MET A 321 -1.39 -7.44 -1.06
CA MET A 321 -1.44 -6.01 -0.93
C MET A 321 -2.81 -5.54 -0.46
N CYS A 322 -2.81 -4.83 0.67
CA CYS A 322 -4.00 -4.28 1.31
C CYS A 322 -4.20 -2.81 0.90
N ASN A 323 -5.45 -2.37 0.90
CA ASN A 323 -5.77 -0.95 0.71
C ASN A 323 -5.26 -0.10 1.87
N ALA A 324 -4.76 1.10 1.56
CA ALA A 324 -4.37 2.08 2.56
C ALA A 324 -5.58 2.48 3.44
N PRO A 325 -5.36 2.94 4.69
CA PRO A 325 -4.07 3.12 5.40
C PRO A 325 -3.49 1.86 6.06
N TYR A 326 -4.19 0.73 6.02
CA TYR A 326 -3.84 -0.46 6.79
C TYR A 326 -3.02 -1.44 5.92
N ASN A 327 -1.70 -1.24 5.86
CA ASN A 327 -0.74 -2.08 5.12
C ASN A 327 -0.36 -3.36 5.90
N ASN A 328 -1.35 -3.99 6.52
CA ASN A 328 -1.22 -5.20 7.30
C ASN A 328 -2.45 -6.09 7.10
N PHE A 329 -2.31 -7.38 7.37
CA PHE A 329 -3.43 -8.33 7.32
C PHE A 329 -3.25 -9.51 8.26
N ILE A 330 -4.29 -10.32 8.40
CA ILE A 330 -4.27 -11.52 9.23
C ILE A 330 -4.07 -12.75 8.35
N ALA A 331 -3.00 -13.49 8.62
CA ALA A 331 -2.60 -14.72 7.97
C ALA A 331 -2.45 -15.83 9.01
N ASN A 332 -3.10 -17.00 8.81
CA ASN A 332 -3.20 -18.07 9.81
C ASN A 332 -3.63 -17.60 11.22
N GLY A 333 -4.38 -16.49 11.28
CA GLY A 333 -4.79 -15.87 12.53
C GLY A 333 -3.67 -15.12 13.26
N ILE A 334 -2.64 -14.65 12.56
CA ILE A 334 -1.52 -13.82 13.06
C ILE A 334 -1.43 -12.55 12.18
N VAL A 335 -1.09 -11.39 12.76
CA VAL A 335 -0.99 -10.11 12.04
C VAL A 335 0.39 -9.94 11.37
N VAL A 336 0.40 -9.55 10.09
CA VAL A 336 1.60 -9.41 9.24
C VAL A 336 1.61 -8.13 8.38
N HIS A 337 2.77 -7.67 7.85
CA HIS A 337 2.97 -6.35 7.18
C HIS A 337 3.68 -6.37 5.80
N ASN A 338 3.43 -5.35 4.95
CA ASN A 338 3.94 -5.17 3.57
C ASN A 338 5.34 -4.46 3.45
N SER A 339 6.03 -4.47 2.29
CA SER A 339 7.42 -3.95 2.09
C SER A 339 7.56 -2.53 1.45
N GLY A 340 8.72 -1.85 1.56
CA GLY A 340 8.90 -0.38 1.35
C GLY A 340 9.56 0.15 0.06
N LYS A 341 9.70 -0.65 -1.01
CA LYS A 341 10.39 -0.25 -2.26
C LYS A 341 9.64 0.83 -3.07
N SER A 342 8.32 0.68 -3.20
CA SER A 342 7.44 1.59 -3.94
C SER A 342 7.55 3.03 -3.44
N LEU A 343 7.91 3.22 -2.16
CA LEU A 343 8.10 4.53 -1.58
C LEU A 343 9.21 5.34 -2.25
N MET A 344 10.35 4.71 -2.58
CA MET A 344 11.46 5.40 -3.24
C MET A 344 11.08 5.89 -4.64
N LEU A 345 10.47 5.03 -5.45
CA LEU A 345 10.03 5.40 -6.80
C LEU A 345 8.99 6.52 -6.75
N SER A 346 8.02 6.39 -5.85
CA SER A 346 6.98 7.38 -5.59
C SER A 346 7.59 8.75 -5.27
N GLN A 347 8.55 8.81 -4.35
CA GLN A 347 9.24 10.07 -4.00
C GLN A 347 10.03 10.65 -5.20
N ILE A 348 10.77 9.82 -5.94
CA ILE A 348 11.49 10.27 -7.15
C ILE A 348 10.53 10.90 -8.18
N LYS A 349 9.36 10.27 -8.42
CA LYS A 349 8.35 10.81 -9.36
C LYS A 349 7.88 12.21 -8.99
N ARG A 350 7.59 12.45 -7.71
CA ARG A 350 7.21 13.78 -7.22
C ARG A 350 8.35 14.77 -7.32
N ASP A 351 9.53 14.37 -6.89
CA ASP A 351 10.69 15.25 -6.87
C ASP A 351 11.05 15.76 -8.27
N ILE A 352 11.01 14.90 -9.30
CA ILE A 352 11.31 15.36 -10.65
C ILE A 352 10.29 16.38 -11.15
N VAL A 353 9.02 16.29 -10.74
CA VAL A 353 8.01 17.31 -11.06
C VAL A 353 8.29 18.61 -10.28
N ASP A 354 8.55 18.51 -8.99
CA ASP A 354 8.69 19.68 -8.12
C ASP A 354 9.97 20.49 -8.34
N TYR A 355 11.07 19.81 -8.69
CA TYR A 355 12.40 20.43 -8.83
C TYR A 355 12.77 20.81 -10.27
N ASN A 356 11.91 20.52 -11.26
CA ASN A 356 12.19 20.79 -12.68
C ASN A 356 11.01 21.52 -13.37
N LYS A 357 10.47 22.54 -12.70
CA LYS A 357 9.30 23.31 -13.18
C LYS A 357 9.53 24.06 -14.48
N ASP A 358 10.79 24.27 -14.84
CA ASP A 358 11.27 24.88 -16.08
C ASP A 358 11.36 23.88 -17.25
N GLN A 359 11.19 22.58 -16.99
CA GLN A 359 11.22 21.53 -17.99
C GLN A 359 9.82 20.95 -18.22
N GLU A 360 9.40 20.82 -19.48
CA GLU A 360 8.13 20.16 -19.81
C GLU A 360 8.34 18.68 -20.11
N PHE A 361 7.63 17.83 -19.37
CA PHE A 361 7.62 16.39 -19.58
C PHE A 361 6.35 15.77 -18.98
N ASP A 362 5.97 14.61 -19.53
CA ASP A 362 4.85 13.83 -19.02
C ASP A 362 5.34 12.47 -18.49
N ILE A 363 4.78 12.02 -17.36
CA ILE A 363 5.11 10.76 -16.69
C ILE A 363 3.97 9.75 -16.92
N LEU A 364 4.27 8.60 -17.51
CA LEU A 364 3.36 7.45 -17.58
C LEU A 364 3.79 6.38 -16.56
N SER A 365 2.98 6.17 -15.53
CA SER A 365 3.27 5.29 -14.40
C SER A 365 2.42 4.01 -14.45
N PHE A 366 3.06 2.87 -14.69
CA PHE A 366 2.44 1.56 -14.53
C PHE A 366 2.47 1.17 -13.04
N GLU A 367 1.39 1.50 -12.33
CA GLU A 367 1.18 1.20 -10.90
C GLU A 367 0.40 -0.11 -10.76
N MET A 368 1.03 -1.22 -11.15
CA MET A 368 0.38 -2.53 -11.19
C MET A 368 0.22 -3.17 -9.80
N GLU A 369 0.92 -2.63 -8.79
CA GLU A 369 0.87 -3.13 -7.42
C GLU A 369 -0.25 -2.45 -6.60
N MET A 370 -0.41 -1.12 -6.69
CA MET A 370 -1.29 -0.32 -5.83
C MET A 370 -2.26 0.57 -6.61
N LEU A 371 -3.49 0.72 -6.09
CA LEU A 371 -4.48 1.64 -6.66
C LEU A 371 -3.97 3.09 -6.63
N GLY A 372 -4.11 3.82 -7.74
CA GLY A 372 -3.64 5.21 -7.82
C GLY A 372 -4.16 6.15 -6.71
N VAL A 373 -5.37 5.93 -6.17
CA VAL A 373 -5.92 6.73 -5.04
C VAL A 373 -5.10 6.56 -3.76
N ASP A 374 -4.67 5.34 -3.46
CA ASP A 374 -3.84 5.05 -2.28
C ASP A 374 -2.43 5.63 -2.46
N GLN A 375 -1.92 5.66 -3.70
CA GLN A 375 -0.65 6.30 -4.03
C GLN A 375 -0.73 7.80 -3.78
N VAL A 376 -1.77 8.46 -4.29
CA VAL A 376 -2.00 9.90 -4.09
C VAL A 376 -2.11 10.24 -2.60
N ALA A 377 -2.74 9.40 -1.78
CA ALA A 377 -2.79 9.63 -0.34
C ALA A 377 -1.41 9.56 0.34
N ARG A 378 -0.54 8.62 -0.06
CA ARG A 378 0.86 8.58 0.42
C ARG A 378 1.65 9.80 -0.04
N ASP A 379 1.39 10.25 -1.25
CA ASP A 379 2.01 11.44 -1.84
C ASP A 379 1.65 12.70 -1.06
N ILE A 380 0.36 12.88 -0.73
CA ILE A 380 -0.13 13.97 0.14
C ILE A 380 0.52 13.87 1.53
N SER A 381 0.55 12.67 2.13
CA SER A 381 1.17 12.42 3.44
C SER A 381 2.63 12.90 3.45
N SER A 382 3.35 12.64 2.36
CA SER A 382 4.71 13.09 2.17
C SER A 382 4.87 14.60 2.00
N LYS A 383 3.81 15.40 1.83
CA LYS A 383 3.89 16.87 1.79
C LYS A 383 3.44 17.54 3.07
N VAL A 384 2.43 16.99 3.73
CA VAL A 384 1.80 17.67 4.88
C VAL A 384 2.37 17.28 6.24
N GLU A 385 3.33 16.35 6.29
CA GLU A 385 3.94 15.81 7.53
C GLU A 385 2.92 15.16 8.46
N LEU A 386 1.81 14.71 7.88
CA LEU A 386 0.86 13.82 8.52
C LEU A 386 1.12 12.43 7.96
N SER A 387 1.11 11.43 8.84
CA SER A 387 1.05 10.04 8.42
C SER A 387 -0.22 9.77 7.60
N THR A 388 -0.18 8.73 6.77
CA THR A 388 -1.37 8.31 6.01
C THR A 388 -2.56 7.99 6.94
N LYS A 389 -2.31 7.55 8.19
CA LYS A 389 -3.35 7.33 9.19
C LYS A 389 -4.07 8.62 9.58
N GLU A 390 -3.32 9.67 9.88
CA GLU A 390 -3.86 10.98 10.24
C GLU A 390 -4.68 11.58 9.08
N LEU A 391 -4.22 11.40 7.82
CA LEU A 391 -4.99 11.83 6.64
C LEU A 391 -6.38 11.20 6.53
N TYR A 392 -6.53 9.94 6.95
CA TYR A 392 -7.81 9.24 6.92
C TYR A 392 -8.62 9.39 8.21
N SER A 393 -8.20 10.27 9.13
CA SER A 393 -8.80 10.42 10.46
C SER A 393 -8.90 9.10 11.22
N ALA A 394 -7.92 8.22 11.02
CA ALA A 394 -7.79 6.96 11.75
C ALA A 394 -7.26 7.27 13.15
N GLY A 395 -8.09 7.10 14.19
CA GLY A 395 -7.76 7.32 15.61
C GLY A 395 -8.08 8.73 16.14
N SER A 396 -7.87 9.77 15.34
CA SER A 396 -8.22 11.15 15.70
C SER A 396 -8.83 11.87 14.50
N LYS A 397 -9.88 12.66 14.72
CA LYS A 397 -10.48 13.49 13.67
C LYS A 397 -9.47 14.54 13.19
N LEU A 398 -9.36 14.71 11.87
CA LEU A 398 -8.68 15.85 11.29
C LEU A 398 -9.33 17.15 11.77
N THR A 399 -8.49 18.11 12.11
CA THR A 399 -8.94 19.50 12.32
C THR A 399 -9.20 20.17 10.97
N ASP A 400 -10.06 21.19 10.94
CA ASP A 400 -10.31 21.95 9.72
C ASP A 400 -9.02 22.57 9.15
N ALA A 401 -8.13 23.04 10.02
CA ALA A 401 -6.83 23.57 9.61
C ALA A 401 -5.94 22.51 8.92
N GLN A 402 -5.92 21.28 9.44
CA GLN A 402 -5.22 20.17 8.80
C GLN A 402 -5.86 19.80 7.46
N TYR A 403 -7.20 19.75 7.40
CA TYR A 403 -7.91 19.49 6.14
C TYR A 403 -7.65 20.58 5.09
N THR A 404 -7.63 21.86 5.46
CA THR A 404 -7.26 22.94 4.55
C THR A 404 -5.85 22.76 3.99
N LYS A 405 -4.87 22.38 4.83
CA LYS A 405 -3.51 22.06 4.39
C LYS A 405 -3.48 20.89 3.41
N ILE A 406 -4.21 19.81 3.72
CA ILE A 406 -4.36 18.62 2.87
C ILE A 406 -4.97 18.98 1.51
N SER A 407 -6.11 19.68 1.50
CA SER A 407 -6.79 20.09 0.27
C SER A 407 -5.90 20.98 -0.58
N THR A 408 -5.22 21.95 0.04
CA THR A 408 -4.31 22.87 -0.67
C THR A 408 -3.17 22.12 -1.36
N GLU A 409 -2.53 21.16 -0.69
CA GLU A 409 -1.47 20.36 -1.31
C GLU A 409 -2.03 19.39 -2.38
N ALA A 410 -3.17 18.76 -2.12
CA ALA A 410 -3.82 17.87 -3.09
C ALA A 410 -4.24 18.63 -4.36
N ASP A 411 -4.74 19.86 -4.23
CA ASP A 411 -5.12 20.71 -5.36
C ASP A 411 -3.92 21.10 -6.22
N LYS A 412 -2.75 21.33 -5.62
CA LYS A 412 -1.50 21.54 -6.37
C LYS A 412 -1.09 20.29 -7.16
N MET A 413 -1.27 19.11 -6.58
CA MET A 413 -0.91 17.83 -7.21
C MET A 413 -1.80 17.46 -8.41
N LYS A 414 -3.03 18.00 -8.51
CA LYS A 414 -3.90 17.78 -9.67
C LYS A 414 -3.27 18.20 -11.00
N TYR A 415 -2.31 19.12 -10.95
CA TYR A 415 -1.61 19.64 -12.12
C TYR A 415 -0.29 18.92 -12.41
N TYR A 416 0.06 17.89 -11.63
CA TYR A 416 1.23 17.08 -11.92
C TYR A 416 1.00 16.33 -13.24
N PRO A 417 1.99 16.29 -14.14
CA PRO A 417 1.88 15.61 -15.42
C PRO A 417 2.09 14.10 -15.26
N ILE A 418 1.41 13.48 -14.29
CA ILE A 418 1.52 12.05 -13.94
C ILE A 418 0.23 11.35 -14.36
N TYR A 419 0.37 10.35 -15.23
CA TYR A 419 -0.70 9.53 -15.77
C TYR A 419 -0.52 8.11 -15.28
N ILE A 420 -1.55 7.51 -14.69
CA ILE A 420 -1.48 6.22 -14.01
C ILE A 420 -2.15 5.13 -14.86
N VAL A 421 -1.51 3.97 -14.92
CA VAL A 421 -2.05 2.73 -15.48
C VAL A 421 -2.10 1.70 -14.34
N ASP A 422 -3.30 1.43 -13.83
CA ASP A 422 -3.56 0.50 -12.71
C ASP A 422 -3.73 -0.97 -13.16
N ASP A 423 -3.91 -1.20 -14.47
CA ASP A 423 -4.14 -2.54 -15.03
C ASP A 423 -2.84 -3.25 -15.38
N VAL A 424 -2.85 -4.57 -15.17
CA VAL A 424 -1.74 -5.45 -15.54
C VAL A 424 -1.85 -5.86 -17.01
N GLY A 425 -0.79 -5.68 -17.78
CA GLY A 425 -0.71 -6.04 -19.20
C GLY A 425 0.50 -6.92 -19.56
N THR A 426 0.47 -7.48 -20.76
CA THR A 426 1.60 -8.13 -21.46
C THR A 426 2.62 -7.08 -21.94
N VAL A 427 3.82 -7.52 -22.33
CA VAL A 427 4.84 -6.62 -22.87
C VAL A 427 4.33 -5.87 -24.12
N GLU A 428 3.58 -6.56 -24.98
CA GLU A 428 2.99 -5.99 -26.19
C GLU A 428 1.92 -4.92 -25.89
N GLU A 429 1.07 -5.17 -24.90
CA GLU A 429 0.07 -4.20 -24.43
C GLU A 429 0.77 -2.97 -23.83
N ILE A 430 1.80 -3.17 -22.99
CA ILE A 430 2.62 -2.08 -22.42
C ILE A 430 3.22 -1.21 -23.52
N VAL A 431 3.82 -1.82 -24.54
CA VAL A 431 4.39 -1.09 -25.70
C VAL A 431 3.31 -0.27 -26.40
N SER A 432 2.17 -0.89 -26.67
CA SER A 432 1.06 -0.22 -27.36
C SER A 432 0.55 0.97 -26.55
N THR A 433 0.38 0.81 -25.23
CA THR A 433 -0.01 1.90 -24.33
C THR A 433 1.02 3.03 -24.34
N ILE A 434 2.32 2.72 -24.26
CA ILE A 434 3.38 3.73 -24.31
C ILE A 434 3.36 4.50 -25.64
N LEU A 435 3.26 3.81 -26.78
CA LEU A 435 3.25 4.44 -28.09
C LEU A 435 2.02 5.31 -28.31
N ASN A 436 0.83 4.81 -27.92
CA ASN A 436 -0.42 5.57 -28.00
C ASN A 436 -0.34 6.82 -27.11
N PHE A 437 0.13 6.69 -25.88
CA PHE A 437 0.29 7.81 -24.96
C PHE A 437 1.19 8.91 -25.54
N VAL A 438 2.35 8.52 -26.09
CA VAL A 438 3.30 9.46 -26.72
C VAL A 438 2.67 10.18 -27.91
N GLN A 439 1.92 9.46 -28.74
CA GLN A 439 1.28 10.00 -29.94
C GLN A 439 0.10 10.93 -29.60
N GLU A 440 -0.83 10.49 -28.74
CA GLU A 440 -2.03 11.23 -28.36
C GLU A 440 -1.70 12.53 -27.63
N ASN A 441 -0.69 12.51 -26.74
CA ASN A 441 -0.23 13.71 -26.04
C ASN A 441 0.71 14.58 -26.88
N GLN A 442 1.11 14.10 -28.06
CA GLN A 442 1.97 14.80 -29.03
C GLN A 442 3.32 15.20 -28.43
N LEU A 443 3.92 14.31 -27.64
CA LEU A 443 5.12 14.66 -26.86
C LEU A 443 6.30 15.06 -27.76
N ALA A 444 6.53 14.31 -28.84
CA ALA A 444 7.64 14.56 -29.75
C ALA A 444 7.51 15.91 -30.49
N SER A 445 6.32 16.24 -31.02
CA SER A 445 6.10 17.48 -31.76
C SER A 445 6.08 18.72 -30.85
N LYS A 446 5.67 18.56 -29.58
CA LYS A 446 5.77 19.61 -28.55
C LYS A 446 7.15 19.74 -27.93
N GLY A 447 8.10 18.84 -28.26
CA GLY A 447 9.43 18.82 -27.66
C GLY A 447 9.46 18.46 -26.17
N LYS A 448 8.37 17.87 -25.65
CA LYS A 448 8.27 17.42 -24.25
C LYS A 448 9.15 16.22 -23.99
N GLY A 449 9.66 16.11 -22.77
CA GLY A 449 10.27 14.87 -22.27
C GLY A 449 9.23 13.79 -21.95
N PHE A 450 9.65 12.54 -21.91
CA PHE A 450 8.83 11.41 -21.52
C PHE A 450 9.49 10.62 -20.37
N VAL A 451 8.76 10.36 -19.30
CA VAL A 451 9.23 9.47 -18.23
C VAL A 451 8.24 8.33 -18.09
N CYS A 452 8.73 7.09 -18.02
CA CYS A 452 7.90 5.93 -17.84
C CYS A 452 8.40 5.10 -16.66
N THR A 453 7.52 4.76 -15.74
CA THR A 453 7.89 4.02 -14.52
C THR A 453 7.09 2.73 -14.39
N PHE A 454 7.70 1.68 -13.85
CA PHE A 454 7.07 0.37 -13.60
C PHE A 454 7.16 -0.01 -12.13
N ASP A 455 6.01 -0.16 -11.46
CA ASP A 455 5.86 -0.66 -10.09
C ASP A 455 4.98 -1.93 -10.07
N HIS A 456 5.54 -3.13 -10.13
CA HIS A 456 6.95 -3.48 -10.37
C HIS A 456 7.08 -4.52 -11.50
N SER A 457 8.30 -4.76 -11.99
CA SER A 457 8.56 -5.52 -13.22
C SER A 457 8.06 -6.97 -13.23
N LEU A 458 7.83 -7.59 -12.07
CA LEU A 458 7.34 -8.98 -11.96
C LEU A 458 5.85 -9.12 -12.27
N LEU A 459 5.09 -8.03 -12.23
CA LEU A 459 3.65 -8.08 -12.44
C LEU A 459 3.28 -8.11 -13.92
N VAL A 460 4.24 -7.98 -14.85
CA VAL A 460 3.97 -8.06 -16.30
C VAL A 460 3.48 -9.47 -16.68
N LYS A 461 2.35 -9.55 -17.40
CA LYS A 461 1.77 -10.82 -17.84
C LYS A 461 2.63 -11.47 -18.92
N GLY A 462 2.77 -12.79 -18.85
CA GLY A 462 3.25 -13.60 -19.97
C GLY A 462 2.22 -13.65 -21.10
N ALA A 463 2.69 -13.79 -22.33
CA ALA A 463 1.81 -14.15 -23.44
C ALA A 463 1.27 -15.59 -23.23
N VAL A 464 0.23 -15.97 -23.98
CA VAL A 464 -0.33 -17.33 -23.94
C VAL A 464 0.79 -18.35 -24.24
N ASN A 465 1.10 -19.24 -23.28
CA ASN A 465 2.18 -20.25 -23.30
C ASN A 465 3.62 -19.76 -22.99
N GLU A 466 3.80 -18.57 -22.38
CA GLU A 466 5.09 -18.15 -21.80
C GLU A 466 5.07 -18.34 -20.26
N ASP A 467 5.74 -19.39 -19.74
CA ASP A 467 5.68 -19.74 -18.30
C ASP A 467 6.87 -19.27 -17.45
N ALA A 468 7.92 -18.67 -18.04
CA ALA A 468 9.12 -18.28 -17.31
C ALA A 468 9.17 -16.76 -17.04
N GLU A 469 8.85 -16.33 -15.81
CA GLU A 469 8.89 -14.93 -15.33
C GLU A 469 10.17 -14.18 -15.74
N LYS A 470 11.32 -14.85 -15.64
CA LYS A 470 12.61 -14.28 -16.06
C LYS A 470 12.63 -13.92 -17.54
N GLN A 471 12.05 -14.76 -18.41
CA GLN A 471 12.01 -14.49 -19.85
C GLN A 471 11.09 -13.30 -20.17
N ILE A 472 9.99 -13.15 -19.43
CA ILE A 472 9.07 -12.01 -19.57
C ILE A 472 9.79 -10.71 -19.19
N ILE A 473 10.53 -10.69 -18.08
CA ILE A 473 11.33 -9.53 -17.68
C ILE A 473 12.46 -9.25 -18.67
N ASP A 474 13.16 -10.28 -19.14
CA ASP A 474 14.19 -10.13 -20.17
C ASP A 474 13.61 -9.51 -21.46
N LYS A 475 12.39 -9.92 -21.84
CA LYS A 475 11.65 -9.38 -22.98
C LYS A 475 11.29 -7.91 -22.74
N LEU A 476 10.75 -7.57 -21.58
CA LEU A 476 10.45 -6.18 -21.19
C LEU A 476 11.70 -5.29 -21.34
N TYR A 477 12.82 -5.62 -20.69
CA TYR A 477 14.04 -4.81 -20.75
C TYR A 477 14.59 -4.64 -22.17
N LYS A 478 14.59 -5.71 -22.99
CA LYS A 478 15.01 -5.65 -24.40
C LYS A 478 14.10 -4.71 -25.21
N THR A 479 12.80 -4.77 -24.96
CA THR A 479 11.81 -3.89 -25.58
C THR A 479 12.00 -2.43 -25.14
N LEU A 480 12.31 -2.17 -23.87
CA LEU A 480 12.62 -0.81 -23.40
C LEU A 480 13.87 -0.23 -24.08
N ILE A 481 14.89 -1.05 -24.38
CA ILE A 481 16.04 -0.60 -25.20
C ILE A 481 15.59 -0.20 -26.60
N GLN A 482 14.73 -1.01 -27.23
CA GLN A 482 14.22 -0.73 -28.57
C GLN A 482 13.40 0.56 -28.59
N LEU A 483 12.48 0.74 -27.63
CA LEU A 483 11.70 1.97 -27.47
C LEU A 483 12.59 3.18 -27.24
N LYS A 484 13.59 3.08 -26.34
CA LYS A 484 14.55 4.17 -26.09
C LYS A 484 15.24 4.60 -27.38
N LYS A 485 15.72 3.65 -28.20
CA LYS A 485 16.38 3.94 -29.48
C LYS A 485 15.40 4.53 -30.50
N TYR A 486 14.18 4.01 -30.56
CA TYR A 486 13.14 4.54 -31.44
C TYR A 486 12.79 6.00 -31.07
N PHE A 487 12.59 6.29 -29.79
CA PHE A 487 12.31 7.66 -29.32
C PHE A 487 13.42 8.64 -29.65
N GLU A 488 14.68 8.21 -29.57
CA GLU A 488 15.81 9.03 -30.04
C GLU A 488 15.70 9.38 -31.54
N THR A 489 15.22 8.47 -32.40
CA THR A 489 15.05 8.75 -33.86
C THR A 489 13.97 9.78 -34.16
N ILE A 490 12.95 9.90 -33.32
CA ILE A 490 11.90 10.92 -33.43
C ILE A 490 12.19 12.13 -32.54
N ASN A 491 13.42 12.26 -32.04
CA ASN A 491 13.88 13.35 -31.18
C ASN A 491 13.08 13.51 -29.87
N LEU A 492 12.50 12.42 -29.37
CA LEU A 492 11.82 12.36 -28.08
C LEU A 492 12.81 11.92 -27.00
N LYS A 493 13.01 12.76 -25.99
CA LYS A 493 13.80 12.40 -24.81
C LYS A 493 12.98 11.49 -23.90
N CYS A 494 13.55 10.38 -23.45
CA CYS A 494 12.83 9.44 -22.58
C CYS A 494 13.63 8.94 -21.37
N ILE A 495 12.97 8.65 -20.26
CA ILE A 495 13.56 7.92 -19.12
C ILE A 495 12.65 6.75 -18.78
N PHE A 496 13.21 5.56 -18.60
CA PHE A 496 12.50 4.41 -18.06
C PHE A 496 13.02 4.10 -16.65
N ILE A 497 12.14 4.00 -15.66
CA ILE A 497 12.48 3.60 -14.29
C ILE A 497 11.75 2.30 -13.96
N VAL A 498 12.48 1.23 -13.67
CA VAL A 498 11.92 -0.10 -13.44
C VAL A 498 12.19 -0.51 -12.00
N LEU A 499 11.14 -0.74 -11.20
CA LEU A 499 11.30 -1.40 -9.90
C LEU A 499 11.45 -2.90 -10.10
N SER A 500 12.49 -3.46 -9.48
CA SER A 500 12.83 -4.87 -9.48
C SER A 500 13.04 -5.38 -8.05
N GLN A 501 13.24 -6.69 -7.89
CA GLN A 501 13.50 -7.33 -6.61
C GLN A 501 14.94 -7.84 -6.54
N LEU A 502 15.45 -8.01 -5.32
CA LEU A 502 16.70 -8.72 -5.10
C LEU A 502 16.48 -10.24 -4.97
N ASN A 503 17.46 -11.02 -5.41
CA ASN A 503 17.62 -12.43 -5.07
C ASN A 503 18.10 -12.57 -3.62
N ARG A 504 17.90 -13.75 -3.07
CA ARG A 504 18.17 -14.08 -1.67
C ARG A 504 19.62 -14.32 -1.34
N ASP A 505 20.51 -14.23 -2.33
CA ASP A 505 21.93 -14.46 -2.13
C ASP A 505 22.54 -13.49 -1.11
N ILE A 506 21.95 -12.30 -0.91
CA ILE A 506 22.40 -11.30 0.06
C ILE A 506 22.11 -11.66 1.52
N GLU A 507 21.16 -12.57 1.76
CA GLU A 507 20.73 -12.99 3.09
C GLU A 507 21.38 -14.32 3.53
N LYS A 508 22.34 -14.84 2.76
CA LYS A 508 23.05 -16.08 3.11
C LYS A 508 23.86 -15.91 4.39
N SER A 509 23.80 -16.88 5.30
CA SER A 509 24.50 -16.87 6.59
C SER A 509 25.99 -16.55 6.47
N GLU A 510 26.68 -17.12 5.47
CA GLU A 510 28.09 -16.83 5.19
C GLU A 510 28.33 -15.33 4.97
N ARG A 511 27.45 -14.66 4.23
CA ARG A 511 27.56 -13.22 4.02
C ARG A 511 27.24 -12.45 5.28
N ILE A 512 26.24 -12.86 6.06
CA ILE A 512 25.87 -12.19 7.32
C ILE A 512 27.03 -12.23 8.32
N THR A 513 27.67 -13.39 8.46
CA THR A 513 28.81 -13.59 9.35
C THR A 513 30.08 -12.90 8.88
N ASN A 514 30.19 -12.61 7.58
CA ASN A 514 31.34 -11.93 7.00
C ASN A 514 30.94 -10.57 6.42
N PRO A 515 31.14 -9.47 7.17
CA PRO A 515 30.81 -8.11 6.71
C PRO A 515 31.38 -7.77 5.33
N MET A 516 32.51 -8.38 4.93
CA MET A 516 33.12 -8.15 3.61
C MET A 516 32.21 -8.56 2.44
N LEU A 517 31.27 -9.46 2.67
CA LEU A 517 30.37 -9.98 1.64
C LEU A 517 28.98 -9.31 1.66
N GLN A 518 28.67 -8.45 2.63
CA GLN A 518 27.32 -7.92 2.84
C GLN A 518 26.85 -6.88 1.82
N TYR A 519 27.74 -6.31 1.00
CA TYR A 519 27.29 -5.36 -0.03
C TYR A 519 26.52 -6.05 -1.16
N PRO A 520 25.43 -5.45 -1.67
CA PRO A 520 24.69 -5.99 -2.78
C PRO A 520 25.57 -5.90 -4.02
N ASN A 521 25.49 -6.91 -4.87
CA ASN A 521 26.20 -6.96 -6.13
C ASN A 521 25.23 -7.32 -7.26
N LYS A 522 25.72 -7.32 -8.50
CA LYS A 522 24.89 -7.56 -9.68
C LYS A 522 24.17 -8.92 -9.67
N ASN A 523 24.72 -9.94 -9.00
CA ASN A 523 24.11 -11.27 -8.92
C ASN A 523 22.91 -11.28 -7.98
N ASP A 524 22.84 -10.32 -7.06
CA ASP A 524 21.71 -10.15 -6.15
C ASP A 524 20.47 -9.57 -6.84
N LEU A 525 20.50 -9.28 -8.15
CA LEU A 525 19.33 -8.75 -8.87
C LEU A 525 18.47 -9.88 -9.44
N PHE A 526 17.15 -9.80 -9.29
CA PHE A 526 16.24 -10.67 -10.02
C PHE A 526 16.35 -10.40 -11.52
N ALA A 527 16.37 -11.47 -12.33
CA ALA A 527 16.67 -11.38 -13.77
C ALA A 527 17.96 -10.56 -14.05
N SER A 528 19.01 -10.78 -13.23
CA SER A 528 20.25 -9.98 -13.20
C SER A 528 20.82 -9.65 -14.57
N SER A 529 20.84 -10.61 -15.51
CA SER A 529 21.33 -10.38 -16.87
C SER A 529 20.60 -9.22 -17.56
N ALA A 530 19.29 -9.27 -17.72
CA ALA A 530 18.58 -8.20 -18.40
C ALA A 530 18.56 -6.92 -17.56
N ALA A 531 18.22 -7.01 -16.27
CA ALA A 531 18.13 -5.86 -15.39
C ALA A 531 19.44 -5.07 -15.32
N TYR A 532 20.59 -5.75 -15.25
CA TYR A 532 21.89 -5.10 -15.18
C TYR A 532 22.41 -4.63 -16.54
N TYR A 533 22.37 -5.48 -17.58
CA TYR A 533 22.98 -5.14 -18.87
C TYR A 533 22.13 -4.18 -19.70
N CYS A 534 20.80 -4.20 -19.55
CA CYS A 534 19.92 -3.31 -20.29
C CYS A 534 19.76 -1.93 -19.64
N SER A 535 20.00 -1.83 -18.33
CA SER A 535 19.93 -0.55 -17.62
C SER A 535 21.21 0.26 -17.79
N ASP A 536 21.07 1.58 -17.89
CA ASP A 536 22.20 2.52 -17.82
C ASP A 536 22.64 2.72 -16.36
N TYR A 537 21.68 2.73 -15.43
CA TYR A 537 21.92 2.81 -14.00
C TYR A 537 21.21 1.67 -13.25
N VAL A 538 21.87 1.15 -12.23
CA VAL A 538 21.30 0.14 -11.33
C VAL A 538 21.53 0.58 -9.90
N ILE A 539 20.44 0.79 -9.17
CA ILE A 539 20.44 1.27 -7.80
C ILE A 539 19.78 0.20 -6.94
N VAL A 540 20.45 -0.23 -5.88
CA VAL A 540 19.87 -1.11 -4.88
C VAL A 540 19.57 -0.29 -3.64
N THR A 541 18.30 -0.21 -3.25
CA THR A 541 17.89 0.35 -1.96
C THR A 541 17.95 -0.74 -0.90
N HIS A 542 18.91 -0.59 0.00
CA HIS A 542 19.22 -1.61 1.00
C HIS A 542 19.07 -1.03 2.40
N LYS A 543 18.30 -1.69 3.27
CA LYS A 543 18.12 -1.28 4.66
C LYS A 543 18.72 -2.39 5.55
N PRO A 544 20.00 -2.33 5.93
CA PRO A 544 20.67 -3.41 6.64
C PRO A 544 19.96 -3.83 7.93
N ALA A 545 19.30 -2.89 8.60
CA ALA A 545 18.56 -3.13 9.83
C ALA A 545 17.41 -4.15 9.68
N VAL A 546 17.11 -4.61 8.46
CA VAL A 546 16.13 -5.68 8.21
C VAL A 546 16.78 -7.06 8.00
N ILE A 547 18.12 -7.17 7.98
CA ILE A 547 18.84 -8.44 7.84
C ILE A 547 19.16 -8.98 9.24
N GLU A 548 18.66 -10.19 9.52
CA GLU A 548 18.95 -10.93 10.75
C GLU A 548 20.44 -11.16 10.98
N GLY A 549 20.90 -11.07 12.22
CA GLY A 549 22.27 -11.41 12.60
C GLY A 549 23.33 -10.44 12.07
N ILE A 550 22.91 -9.39 11.37
CA ILE A 550 23.80 -8.32 10.98
C ILE A 550 24.21 -7.54 12.23
N GLY A 551 25.51 -7.28 12.36
CA GLY A 551 26.02 -6.52 13.50
C GLY A 551 25.56 -5.06 13.47
N VAL A 552 26.10 -4.25 14.39
CA VAL A 552 25.88 -2.79 14.38
C VAL A 552 26.49 -2.09 13.15
N TYR A 553 27.34 -2.81 12.41
CA TYR A 553 27.96 -2.37 11.16
C TYR A 553 27.61 -3.31 10.00
N TYR A 554 27.52 -2.73 8.82
CA TYR A 554 27.13 -3.33 7.55
C TYR A 554 28.23 -3.12 6.52
N GLY A 555 28.64 -4.21 5.89
CA GLY A 555 29.63 -4.17 4.82
C GLY A 555 31.09 -4.08 5.28
N PRO A 556 32.03 -4.09 4.31
CA PRO A 556 33.45 -3.94 4.59
C PRO A 556 33.79 -2.56 5.20
N PRO A 557 34.89 -2.46 5.98
CA PRO A 557 35.49 -1.21 6.41
C PRO A 557 35.67 -0.20 5.29
N ARG A 558 35.45 1.08 5.58
CA ARG A 558 35.50 2.14 4.57
C ARG A 558 36.14 3.42 5.08
N GLY A 559 37.34 3.69 4.59
CA GLY A 559 38.13 4.86 4.99
C GLY A 559 38.47 4.85 6.48
N SER A 560 38.91 5.99 7.00
CA SER A 560 39.21 6.17 8.42
C SER A 560 37.97 6.38 9.30
N GLU A 561 36.83 6.75 8.70
CA GLU A 561 35.59 7.08 9.41
C GLU A 561 34.76 5.83 9.74
N TYR A 562 34.73 4.83 8.85
CA TYR A 562 33.90 3.62 8.99
C TYR A 562 34.77 2.37 9.09
N VAL A 563 35.66 2.34 10.09
CA VAL A 563 36.69 1.29 10.28
C VAL A 563 36.10 -0.12 10.46
N TYR A 564 34.85 -0.22 10.91
CA TYR A 564 34.15 -1.51 11.12
C TYR A 564 33.06 -1.79 10.08
N GLY A 565 32.87 -0.90 9.10
CA GLY A 565 31.75 -0.93 8.16
C GLY A 565 30.78 0.24 8.38
N LEU A 566 29.76 0.33 7.52
CA LEU A 566 28.76 1.40 7.58
C LEU A 566 27.73 1.13 8.70
N PRO A 567 27.25 2.13 9.45
CA PRO A 567 26.37 1.88 10.60
C PRO A 567 24.99 1.34 10.19
N VAL A 568 24.42 0.40 10.95
CA VAL A 568 23.08 -0.15 10.65
C VAL A 568 21.96 0.80 11.07
N PHE A 569 22.16 1.52 12.18
CA PHE A 569 21.27 2.56 12.70
C PHE A 569 21.96 3.92 12.65
N ASN A 570 21.18 5.00 12.57
CA ASN A 570 21.70 6.35 12.51
C ASN A 570 22.52 6.67 13.79
N PRO A 571 23.82 7.03 13.68
CA PRO A 571 24.64 7.35 14.85
C PRO A 571 24.14 8.54 15.69
N LYS A 572 23.33 9.43 15.10
CA LYS A 572 22.71 10.59 15.77
C LYS A 572 21.33 10.28 16.35
N ASP A 573 20.64 9.27 15.83
CA ASP A 573 19.33 8.80 16.30
C ASP A 573 19.26 7.27 16.22
N PRO A 574 19.61 6.55 17.30
CA PRO A 574 19.66 5.09 17.29
C PRO A 574 18.32 4.39 17.01
N GLN A 575 17.19 5.10 17.06
CA GLN A 575 15.87 4.54 16.70
C GLN A 575 15.57 4.62 15.20
N GLN A 576 16.35 5.42 14.46
CA GLN A 576 16.22 5.61 13.03
C GLN A 576 17.15 4.68 12.27
N ALA A 577 16.63 3.91 11.34
CA ALA A 577 17.43 2.96 10.58
C ALA A 577 18.11 3.61 9.38
N MET A 578 19.34 3.17 9.10
CA MET A 578 20.05 3.60 7.89
C MET A 578 19.49 2.88 6.65
N ILE A 579 19.44 3.61 5.55
CA ILE A 579 19.16 3.09 4.21
C ILE A 579 20.37 3.42 3.34
N TYR A 580 20.90 2.44 2.63
CA TYR A 580 22.02 2.58 1.71
C TYR A 580 21.55 2.38 0.28
N TRP A 581 21.75 3.39 -0.57
CA TRP A 581 21.54 3.26 -2.00
C TRP A 581 22.86 2.89 -2.67
N HIS A 582 22.99 1.63 -3.04
CA HIS A 582 24.14 1.11 -3.76
C HIS A 582 23.95 1.32 -5.25
N ILE A 583 24.73 2.22 -5.84
CA ILE A 583 24.78 2.41 -7.29
C ILE A 583 25.75 1.37 -7.85
N LEU A 584 25.20 0.21 -8.24
CA LEU A 584 25.97 -0.92 -8.76
C LEU A 584 26.48 -0.69 -10.18
N LYS A 585 25.73 0.10 -10.95
CA LYS A 585 26.08 0.49 -12.31
C LYS A 585 25.78 1.97 -12.49
N SER A 586 26.78 2.70 -12.98
CA SER A 586 26.65 4.06 -13.47
C SER A 586 27.40 4.18 -14.79
N ARG A 587 26.87 5.01 -15.69
CA ARG A 587 27.45 5.22 -17.03
C ARG A 587 28.56 6.28 -17.03
N PHE A 588 28.51 7.23 -16.11
CA PHE A 588 29.39 8.41 -16.09
C PHE A 588 30.19 8.57 -14.80
N SER A 589 29.95 7.70 -13.81
CA SER A 589 30.63 7.71 -12.52
C SER A 589 31.00 6.29 -12.09
N SER A 590 31.92 6.17 -11.12
CA SER A 590 32.21 4.91 -10.45
C SER A 590 31.01 4.42 -9.63
N SER A 591 31.03 3.18 -9.18
CA SER A 591 30.04 2.70 -8.21
C SER A 591 30.15 3.49 -6.90
N GLN A 592 29.00 3.85 -6.34
CA GLN A 592 28.92 4.69 -5.14
C GLN A 592 27.88 4.13 -4.18
N ILE A 593 27.96 4.52 -2.91
CA ILE A 593 26.95 4.17 -1.91
C ILE A 593 26.52 5.48 -1.28
N LEU A 594 25.23 5.76 -1.35
CA LEU A 594 24.63 6.96 -0.78
C LEU A 594 23.97 6.59 0.54
N MET A 595 24.28 7.35 1.59
CA MET A 595 23.72 7.13 2.93
C MET A 595 22.46 7.97 3.10
N MET A 596 21.37 7.27 3.40
CA MET A 596 20.02 7.77 3.61
C MET A 596 19.51 7.29 4.98
N VAL A 597 18.41 7.87 5.45
CA VAL A 597 17.71 7.45 6.67
C VAL A 597 16.23 7.24 6.41
N ASP A 598 15.62 6.35 7.18
CA ASP A 598 14.19 6.08 7.06
C ASP A 598 13.31 7.16 7.71
N ASN A 599 12.23 7.52 7.03
CA ASN A 599 11.16 8.35 7.57
C ASN A 599 9.80 7.86 7.04
N PHE A 600 9.58 6.56 7.15
CA PHE A 600 8.41 5.90 6.57
C PHE A 600 7.10 6.32 7.21
N LYS A 601 7.12 6.79 8.47
CA LYS A 601 5.96 7.38 9.15
C LYS A 601 5.31 8.49 8.32
N HIS A 602 6.11 9.30 7.64
CA HIS A 602 5.66 10.41 6.81
C HIS A 602 5.81 10.11 5.32
N SER A 603 5.91 8.83 4.93
CA SER A 603 6.11 8.42 3.54
C SER A 603 7.30 9.14 2.87
N ARG A 604 8.47 9.16 3.53
CA ARG A 604 9.72 9.75 2.97
C ARG A 604 10.95 8.88 3.25
N ILE A 605 11.96 9.03 2.39
CA ILE A 605 13.37 8.73 2.64
C ILE A 605 14.10 10.07 2.68
N LEU A 606 15.08 10.22 3.59
CA LEU A 606 15.86 11.45 3.73
C LEU A 606 17.36 11.15 3.54
N GLU A 607 18.13 12.15 3.11
CA GLU A 607 19.60 12.04 3.12
C GLU A 607 20.12 12.09 4.56
N TYR A 608 21.08 11.21 4.88
CA TYR A 608 21.79 11.21 6.17
C TYR A 608 22.75 12.39 6.32
#